data_AF-A0A0G2F9S0-F1
#
_entry.id   AF-A0A0G2F9S0-F1
#
_cell.length_a   1.000
_cell.length_b   1.000
_cell.length_c   1.000
_cell.angle_alpha   90.00
_cell.angle_beta   90.00
_cell.angle_gamma   90.00
#
_symmetry.space_group_name_H-M   'P 1'
#
loop_
_entity.id
_entity.type
_entity.pdbx_description
1 polymer ?
#
loop_
_entity_poly.entity_id
_entity_poly.type
_entity_poly.pdbx_seq_one_letter_code
_entity_poly.pdbx_strand_id
1 'polypeptide(L)'
;MQGYQVQIILGDAWSHGAPQARVRAFLYFAAPGLELPQPPPPSHSHPRKNECGSLGMMTNGEPYVVRSNKPTPFKYVTALDATADLPNVYDAKTETCVAFPDHRLSVSLSSGDSKTGVKDGRGKTGRAQSLNMPVRPYGMNISRAWHHTIKDRLSGDTVRDMFDHERDAYPLEGSHRTSNVSNGWGRVHPLGLFHTVTTVCSWTDARIGRLSHWDQPRPLTVMEVRRAQGIPDHEVLLGSVKEQWEMVGNAVARQIAVALGLALRKAWIGTLYEDEEAAATSMAEEQAAENGFAPTEPPVVNGDMHMAMDLD
;
A
#
# COMPACT_ATOMS: atom_id res chain seq x y z
N MET A 1 -8.92 -13.70 32.46
CA MET A 1 -8.91 -13.28 31.03
C MET A 1 -10.33 -12.99 30.62
N GLN A 2 -10.57 -11.95 29.82
CA GLN A 2 -11.91 -11.38 29.59
C GLN A 2 -12.82 -12.19 28.65
N GLY A 3 -12.50 -13.45 28.33
CA GLY A 3 -13.37 -14.36 27.56
C GLY A 3 -13.57 -14.02 26.07
N TYR A 4 -12.94 -12.96 25.55
CA TYR A 4 -13.10 -12.55 24.14
C TYR A 4 -12.47 -13.55 23.18
N GLN A 5 -13.13 -13.74 22.04
CA GLN A 5 -12.57 -14.39 20.85
C GLN A 5 -11.65 -13.38 20.14
N VAL A 6 -10.49 -13.83 19.65
CA VAL A 6 -9.48 -12.97 19.02
C VAL A 6 -8.95 -13.59 17.73
N GLN A 7 -8.81 -12.77 16.69
CA GLN A 7 -8.14 -13.15 15.44
C GLN A 7 -7.25 -12.02 14.93
N ILE A 8 -6.08 -12.39 14.40
CA ILE A 8 -5.13 -11.47 13.75
C ILE A 8 -5.24 -11.63 12.25
N ILE A 9 -5.30 -10.52 11.52
CA ILE A 9 -5.39 -10.50 10.06
C ILE A 9 -4.33 -9.57 9.49
N LEU A 10 -3.65 -10.03 8.44
CA LEU A 10 -2.76 -9.19 7.66
C LEU A 10 -3.54 -8.56 6.50
N GLY A 11 -3.72 -7.24 6.58
CA GLY A 11 -4.42 -6.47 5.58
C GLY A 11 -3.47 -5.73 4.65
N ASP A 12 -3.38 -6.22 3.41
CA ASP A 12 -2.68 -5.53 2.33
C ASP A 12 -3.62 -4.52 1.66
N ALA A 13 -3.21 -3.26 1.56
CA ALA A 13 -4.06 -2.21 0.98
C ALA A 13 -4.28 -2.45 -0.53
N TRP A 14 -3.25 -2.95 -1.22
CA TRP A 14 -3.30 -3.19 -2.67
C TRP A 14 -4.21 -4.34 -3.08
N SER A 15 -4.37 -5.37 -2.24
CA SER A 15 -5.26 -6.50 -2.54
C SER A 15 -6.73 -6.11 -2.46
N HIS A 16 -7.03 -4.93 -1.91
CA HIS A 16 -8.37 -4.37 -1.82
C HIS A 16 -8.59 -3.19 -2.77
N GLY A 17 -7.63 -2.88 -3.65
CA GLY A 17 -7.77 -1.84 -4.69
C GLY A 17 -7.14 -0.49 -4.37
N ALA A 18 -6.46 -0.33 -3.23
CA ALA A 18 -5.67 0.88 -3.00
C ALA A 18 -4.36 0.80 -3.81
N PRO A 19 -3.94 1.83 -4.56
CA PRO A 19 -2.72 1.79 -5.38
C PRO A 19 -1.44 1.97 -4.54
N GLN A 20 -1.39 1.41 -3.33
CA GLN A 20 -0.32 1.60 -2.35
C GLN A 20 0.22 0.27 -1.81
N ALA A 21 1.55 0.16 -1.75
CA ALA A 21 2.29 -0.94 -1.15
C ALA A 21 2.32 -0.88 0.40
N ARG A 22 1.16 -0.79 1.06
CA ARG A 22 1.04 -0.70 2.52
C ARG A 22 0.42 -1.97 3.12
N VAL A 23 1.06 -2.46 4.17
CA VAL A 23 0.65 -3.65 4.94
C VAL A 23 0.33 -3.22 6.36
N ARG A 24 -0.80 -3.67 6.90
CA ARG A 24 -1.19 -3.45 8.31
C ARG A 24 -1.67 -4.75 8.94
N ALA A 25 -1.40 -4.93 10.22
CA ALA A 25 -2.03 -5.98 11.01
C ALA A 25 -3.30 -5.41 11.67
N PHE A 26 -4.38 -6.16 11.59
CA PHE A 26 -5.67 -5.88 12.22
C PHE A 26 -5.94 -6.95 13.28
N LEU A 27 -6.46 -6.54 14.43
CA LEU A 27 -6.87 -7.44 15.50
C LEU A 27 -8.37 -7.32 15.68
N TYR A 28 -9.07 -8.45 15.58
CA TYR A 28 -10.48 -8.55 15.87
C TYR A 28 -10.69 -9.07 17.27
N PHE A 29 -11.70 -8.50 17.94
CA PHE A 29 -12.16 -8.93 19.25
C PHE A 29 -13.68 -9.07 19.16
N ALA A 30 -14.21 -10.26 19.47
CA ALA A 30 -15.64 -10.50 19.59
C ALA A 30 -15.95 -10.99 21.00
N ALA A 31 -17.01 -10.45 21.60
CA ALA A 31 -17.45 -10.88 22.92
C ALA A 31 -18.00 -12.32 22.86
N PRO A 32 -18.05 -13.06 23.99
CA PRO A 32 -18.77 -14.33 24.05
C PRO A 32 -20.22 -14.16 23.57
N GLY A 33 -20.70 -15.05 22.71
CA GLY A 33 -22.05 -14.98 22.11
C GLY A 33 -22.16 -14.09 20.87
N LEU A 34 -21.06 -13.46 20.42
CA LEU A 34 -21.01 -12.77 19.13
C LEU A 34 -20.14 -13.54 18.13
N GLU A 35 -20.53 -13.52 16.86
CA GLU A 35 -19.76 -14.13 15.79
C GLU A 35 -18.48 -13.32 15.50
N LEU A 36 -17.35 -14.01 15.31
CA LEU A 36 -16.09 -13.38 14.96
C LEU A 36 -16.04 -13.03 13.47
N PRO A 37 -15.71 -11.77 13.09
CA PRO A 37 -15.65 -11.39 11.69
C PRO A 37 -14.59 -12.17 10.90
N GLN A 38 -14.98 -12.75 9.77
CA GLN A 38 -14.05 -13.43 8.88
C GLN A 38 -13.17 -12.44 8.11
N PRO A 39 -11.91 -12.79 7.81
CA PRO A 39 -11.03 -11.92 7.01
C PRO A 39 -11.61 -11.69 5.61
N PRO A 40 -11.67 -10.42 5.15
CA PRO A 40 -12.19 -10.14 3.81
C PRO A 40 -11.29 -10.79 2.75
N PRO A 41 -11.86 -11.45 1.73
CA PRO A 41 -11.08 -12.02 0.64
C PRO A 41 -10.50 -10.90 -0.23
N PRO A 42 -9.30 -11.11 -0.82
CA PRO A 42 -8.70 -10.13 -1.72
C PRO A 42 -9.56 -9.94 -2.97
N SER A 43 -9.76 -8.70 -3.39
CA SER A 43 -10.53 -8.35 -4.59
C SER A 43 -9.64 -8.02 -5.80
N HIS A 44 -8.43 -7.55 -5.55
CA HIS A 44 -7.47 -7.12 -6.57
C HIS A 44 -6.21 -7.98 -6.56
N SER A 45 -5.63 -8.18 -7.74
CA SER A 45 -4.44 -9.01 -7.93
C SER A 45 -3.19 -8.40 -7.29
N HIS A 46 -2.13 -9.20 -7.17
CA HIS A 46 -0.85 -8.72 -6.65
C HIS A 46 0.09 -8.31 -7.80
N PRO A 47 0.95 -7.27 -7.63
CA PRO A 47 2.00 -6.99 -8.60
C PRO A 47 3.05 -8.10 -8.59
N ARG A 48 3.57 -8.45 -9.78
CA ARG A 48 4.50 -9.59 -10.00
C ARG A 48 5.76 -9.62 -9.12
N LYS A 49 6.19 -8.49 -8.57
CA LYS A 49 7.44 -8.36 -7.79
C LYS A 49 7.27 -8.42 -6.27
N ASN A 50 6.04 -8.49 -5.77
CA ASN A 50 5.79 -8.55 -4.33
C ASN A 50 5.55 -10.00 -3.92
N GLU A 51 6.45 -10.56 -3.12
CA GLU A 51 6.30 -11.92 -2.59
C GLU A 51 5.19 -11.99 -1.54
N CYS A 52 4.49 -13.14 -1.53
CA CYS A 52 3.51 -13.46 -0.50
C CYS A 52 4.22 -13.83 0.81
N GLY A 53 4.67 -12.82 1.56
CA GLY A 53 5.23 -13.01 2.90
C GLY A 53 4.21 -13.49 3.94
N SER A 54 4.71 -13.97 5.08
CA SER A 54 3.93 -14.30 6.27
C SER A 54 4.18 -13.30 7.40
N LEU A 55 3.26 -13.24 8.37
CA LEU A 55 3.43 -12.44 9.58
C LEU A 55 4.02 -13.31 10.70
N GLY A 56 5.29 -13.06 11.04
CA GLY A 56 5.96 -13.65 12.20
C GLY A 56 5.96 -15.19 12.23
N MET A 57 6.42 -15.74 13.35
CA MET A 57 6.35 -17.17 13.64
C MET A 57 5.87 -17.35 15.09
N MET A 58 5.00 -18.33 15.29
CA MET A 58 4.56 -18.82 16.58
C MET A 58 5.66 -19.68 17.22
N THR A 59 5.52 -19.99 18.52
CA THR A 59 6.48 -20.84 19.25
C THR A 59 6.53 -22.28 18.74
N ASN A 60 5.48 -22.74 18.05
CA ASN A 60 5.44 -24.02 17.36
C ASN A 60 6.14 -24.01 15.98
N GLY A 61 6.68 -22.86 15.55
CA GLY A 61 7.35 -22.69 14.26
C GLY A 61 6.42 -22.41 13.08
N GLU A 62 5.11 -22.33 13.30
CA GLU A 62 4.16 -21.97 12.24
C GLU A 62 3.98 -20.45 12.15
N PRO A 63 3.73 -19.89 10.95
CA PRO A 63 3.47 -18.46 10.79
C PRO A 63 2.12 -18.05 11.40
N TYR A 64 2.02 -16.84 11.99
CA TYR A 64 0.72 -16.36 12.52
C TYR A 64 -0.32 -16.14 11.42
N VAL A 65 0.11 -15.60 10.29
CA VAL A 65 -0.74 -15.37 9.12
C VAL A 65 0.07 -15.61 7.87
N VAL A 66 -0.46 -16.40 6.93
CA VAL A 66 0.12 -16.62 5.60
C VAL A 66 -0.73 -15.89 4.56
N ARG A 67 -0.07 -15.16 3.66
CA ARG A 67 -0.76 -14.57 2.50
C ARG A 67 -1.24 -15.68 1.57
N SER A 68 -2.52 -15.65 1.23
CA SER A 68 -3.08 -16.53 0.21
C SER A 68 -3.03 -15.84 -1.16
N ASN A 69 -2.39 -16.47 -2.14
CA ASN A 69 -2.39 -16.00 -3.53
C ASN A 69 -3.53 -16.67 -4.30
N LYS A 70 -4.75 -16.17 -4.10
CA LYS A 70 -5.95 -16.67 -4.78
C LYS A 70 -6.20 -15.90 -6.09
N PRO A 71 -6.80 -16.52 -7.11
CA PRO A 71 -7.26 -15.78 -8.29
C PRO A 71 -8.26 -14.71 -7.84
N THR A 72 -8.06 -13.48 -8.32
CA THR A 72 -8.84 -12.30 -7.94
C THR A 72 -9.57 -11.74 -9.16
N PRO A 73 -10.77 -11.17 -8.97
CA PRO A 73 -11.58 -10.67 -10.08
C PRO A 73 -10.98 -9.44 -10.77
N PHE A 74 -10.28 -8.57 -10.02
CA PHE A 74 -9.76 -7.31 -10.55
C PHE A 74 -8.23 -7.28 -10.60
N LYS A 75 -7.69 -6.52 -11.56
CA LYS A 75 -6.26 -6.19 -11.60
C LYS A 75 -5.94 -5.13 -10.54
N TYR A 76 -4.78 -5.17 -9.89
CA TYR A 76 -4.34 -4.05 -9.04
C TYR A 76 -4.34 -2.71 -9.78
N VAL A 77 -4.65 -1.66 -9.03
CA VAL A 77 -4.66 -0.27 -9.51
C VAL A 77 -3.22 0.27 -9.49
N THR A 78 -2.76 0.79 -10.62
CA THR A 78 -1.42 1.37 -10.72
C THR A 78 -1.40 2.82 -10.24
N ALA A 79 -0.21 3.35 -9.94
CA ALA A 79 -0.02 4.74 -9.56
C ALA A 79 -0.52 5.70 -10.65
N LEU A 80 -0.28 5.34 -11.92
CA LEU A 80 -0.77 6.06 -13.09
C LEU A 80 -2.30 6.02 -13.15
N ASP A 81 -2.93 4.84 -13.05
CA ASP A 81 -4.39 4.72 -13.14
C ASP A 81 -5.11 5.56 -12.06
N ALA A 82 -4.49 5.71 -10.88
CA ALA A 82 -5.04 6.49 -9.77
C ALA A 82 -4.91 8.01 -9.91
N THR A 83 -4.04 8.50 -10.81
CA THR A 83 -3.67 9.92 -10.89
C THR A 83 -3.64 10.47 -12.31
N ALA A 84 -4.04 9.69 -13.31
CA ALA A 84 -3.96 10.04 -14.72
C ALA A 84 -4.76 11.30 -15.10
N ASP A 85 -5.81 11.61 -14.35
CA ASP A 85 -6.68 12.79 -14.53
C ASP A 85 -6.14 14.05 -13.86
N LEU A 86 -5.11 13.96 -13.01
CA LEU A 86 -4.54 15.14 -12.34
C LEU A 86 -3.78 16.02 -13.35
N PRO A 87 -3.97 17.35 -13.31
CA PRO A 87 -3.25 18.26 -14.20
C PRO A 87 -1.76 18.28 -13.87
N ASN A 88 -0.93 18.51 -14.89
CA ASN A 88 0.51 18.66 -14.69
C ASN A 88 0.82 19.98 -13.96
N VAL A 89 1.51 19.90 -12.82
CA VAL A 89 1.96 21.07 -12.04
C VAL A 89 3.46 21.31 -12.12
N TYR A 90 4.18 20.59 -13.00
CA TYR A 90 5.61 20.75 -13.27
C TYR A 90 6.48 20.71 -12.01
N ASP A 91 7.10 21.84 -11.63
CA ASP A 91 7.94 21.98 -10.44
C ASP A 91 7.15 22.34 -9.17
N ALA A 92 5.82 22.53 -9.31
CA ALA A 92 4.87 22.93 -8.28
C ALA A 92 5.30 24.17 -7.48
N LYS A 93 5.96 25.14 -8.13
CA LYS A 93 6.52 26.35 -7.51
C LYS A 93 5.50 27.45 -7.20
N THR A 94 4.52 27.65 -8.08
CA THR A 94 3.43 28.60 -7.84
C THR A 94 2.25 27.80 -7.34
N GLU A 95 1.49 28.34 -6.38
CA GLU A 95 0.14 27.83 -6.10
C GLU A 95 -0.70 28.08 -7.35
N THR A 96 -0.54 27.21 -8.34
CA THR A 96 -1.33 27.24 -9.56
C THR A 96 -2.77 26.96 -9.15
N CYS A 97 -3.68 27.84 -9.55
CA CYS A 97 -5.12 27.63 -9.39
C CYS A 97 -5.56 26.47 -10.30
N VAL A 98 -5.23 25.24 -9.90
CA VAL A 98 -5.69 24.01 -10.53
C VAL A 98 -7.07 23.65 -9.97
N ALA A 99 -7.85 22.89 -10.74
CA ALA A 99 -9.17 22.43 -10.32
C ALA A 99 -9.14 21.61 -9.00
N PHE A 100 -7.97 21.09 -8.61
CA PHE A 100 -7.77 20.30 -7.41
C PHE A 100 -6.94 21.07 -6.36
N PRO A 101 -7.56 21.67 -5.34
CA PRO A 101 -6.87 22.55 -4.39
C PRO A 101 -5.79 21.85 -3.55
N ASP A 102 -5.93 20.55 -3.25
CA ASP A 102 -4.88 19.84 -2.50
C ASP A 102 -3.73 19.38 -3.42
N HIS A 103 -3.71 19.68 -4.71
CA HIS A 103 -2.65 19.26 -5.64
C HIS A 103 -1.42 20.16 -5.49
N ARG A 104 -0.90 20.18 -4.26
CA ARG A 104 0.16 21.04 -3.74
C ARG A 104 1.21 20.20 -3.01
N LEU A 105 2.43 20.70 -2.96
CA LEU A 105 3.53 20.06 -2.23
C LEU A 105 3.43 20.33 -0.73
N SER A 106 3.68 19.30 0.08
CA SER A 106 3.78 19.44 1.54
C SER A 106 5.16 19.91 2.02
N VAL A 107 6.15 19.98 1.12
CA VAL A 107 7.54 20.34 1.42
C VAL A 107 8.02 21.47 0.53
N SER A 108 8.82 22.36 1.09
CA SER A 108 9.54 23.38 0.33
C SER A 108 10.76 22.78 -0.36
N LEU A 109 10.83 22.90 -1.69
CA LEU A 109 12.03 22.55 -2.48
C LEU A 109 13.02 23.72 -2.58
N SER A 110 12.61 24.94 -2.20
CA SER A 110 13.44 26.14 -2.24
C SER A 110 14.40 26.24 -1.05
N SER A 111 14.09 25.54 0.05
CA SER A 111 14.83 25.62 1.30
C SER A 111 16.09 24.74 1.24
N GLY A 112 17.09 25.20 0.49
CA GLY A 112 18.49 24.86 0.76
C GLY A 112 19.06 25.97 1.63
N ASP A 113 19.87 25.63 2.64
CA ASP A 113 20.61 26.62 3.40
C ASP A 113 21.71 27.21 2.50
N SER A 114 21.33 28.18 1.66
CA SER A 114 22.26 28.88 0.75
C SER A 114 23.27 29.74 1.50
N LYS A 115 23.14 29.85 2.83
CA LYS A 115 24.04 30.62 3.71
C LYS A 115 25.22 29.79 4.18
N THR A 116 25.08 28.48 4.30
CA THR A 116 26.20 27.59 4.60
C THR A 116 26.87 27.22 3.28
N GLY A 117 27.89 27.99 2.88
CA GLY A 117 28.75 27.70 1.70
C GLY A 117 29.59 26.42 1.84
N VAL A 118 29.04 25.39 2.47
CA VAL A 118 29.68 24.10 2.72
C VAL A 118 29.56 23.26 1.45
N LYS A 119 30.70 22.80 0.94
CA LYS A 119 30.79 21.99 -0.30
C LYS A 119 30.16 20.59 -0.17
N ASP A 120 29.74 20.19 1.04
CA ASP A 120 29.28 18.83 1.39
C ASP A 120 27.82 18.51 0.99
N GLY A 121 27.19 19.32 0.15
CA GLY A 121 25.79 19.13 -0.28
C GLY A 121 24.73 19.42 0.80
N ARG A 122 25.14 19.75 2.03
CA ARG A 122 24.28 20.34 3.08
C ARG A 122 24.08 21.83 2.75
N GLY A 123 22.97 22.17 2.08
CA GLY A 123 22.65 23.54 1.69
C GLY A 123 22.17 23.72 0.23
N LYS A 124 22.24 22.66 -0.60
CA LYS A 124 21.78 22.71 -1.99
C LYS A 124 20.25 22.62 -2.06
N THR A 125 19.66 23.35 -3.01
CA THR A 125 18.20 23.43 -3.17
C THR A 125 17.63 22.07 -3.59
N GLY A 126 16.54 21.64 -2.94
CA GLY A 126 15.81 20.41 -3.32
C GLY A 126 15.35 20.41 -4.79
N ARG A 127 15.25 21.59 -5.39
CA ARG A 127 15.02 21.74 -6.84
C ARG A 127 16.16 21.19 -7.69
N ALA A 128 17.41 21.58 -7.42
CA ALA A 128 18.56 21.09 -8.18
C ALA A 128 18.67 19.57 -8.10
N GLN A 129 18.40 19.02 -6.90
CA GLN A 129 18.34 17.57 -6.69
C GLN A 129 17.21 16.90 -7.50
N SER A 130 16.02 17.50 -7.56
CA SER A 130 14.89 16.92 -8.31
C SER A 130 15.10 16.94 -9.83
N LEU A 131 15.81 17.97 -10.33
CA LEU A 131 16.13 18.15 -11.74
C LEU A 131 17.25 17.21 -12.19
N ASN A 132 18.29 17.03 -11.37
CA ASN A 132 19.42 16.16 -11.67
C ASN A 132 19.11 14.66 -11.51
N MET A 133 17.89 14.31 -11.07
CA MET A 133 17.49 12.91 -10.93
C MET A 133 16.95 12.39 -12.27
N PRO A 134 17.58 11.37 -12.89
CA PRO A 134 17.11 10.80 -14.15
C PRO A 134 15.64 10.40 -14.09
N VAL A 135 14.92 10.73 -15.17
CA VAL A 135 13.47 10.48 -15.31
C VAL A 135 13.20 9.10 -15.93
N ARG A 136 14.17 8.56 -16.67
CA ARG A 136 14.11 7.23 -17.30
C ARG A 136 15.38 6.43 -16.98
N PRO A 137 15.31 5.09 -16.91
CA PRO A 137 14.08 4.27 -16.94
C PRO A 137 13.14 4.55 -15.74
N TYR A 138 11.90 4.09 -15.76
CA TYR A 138 10.99 4.35 -14.63
C TYR A 138 11.46 3.67 -13.34
N GLY A 139 11.24 4.33 -12.20
CA GLY A 139 11.67 3.83 -10.89
C GLY A 139 13.15 4.06 -10.58
N MET A 140 13.78 5.06 -11.20
CA MET A 140 15.12 5.52 -10.83
C MET A 140 15.15 6.07 -9.40
N ASN A 141 16.26 5.84 -8.72
CA ASN A 141 16.57 6.39 -7.40
C ASN A 141 18.04 6.80 -7.37
N ILE A 142 18.47 7.47 -6.29
CA ILE A 142 19.84 7.95 -6.19
C ILE A 142 20.86 6.81 -6.25
N SER A 143 20.57 5.68 -5.61
CA SER A 143 21.48 4.54 -5.61
C SER A 143 21.74 4.03 -7.03
N ARG A 144 20.69 3.82 -7.82
CA ARG A 144 20.81 3.37 -9.21
C ARG A 144 21.52 4.43 -10.04
N ALA A 145 21.08 5.69 -10.00
CA ALA A 145 21.73 6.75 -10.78
C ALA A 145 23.22 6.91 -10.44
N TRP A 146 23.60 6.73 -9.17
CA TRP A 146 24.96 6.97 -8.68
C TRP A 146 25.89 5.78 -8.89
N HIS A 147 25.42 4.57 -8.60
CA HIS A 147 26.26 3.37 -8.51
C HIS A 147 26.08 2.42 -9.70
N HIS A 148 24.98 2.53 -10.44
CA HIS A 148 24.79 1.72 -11.63
C HIS A 148 25.72 2.19 -12.74
N THR A 149 26.37 1.22 -13.38
CA THR A 149 27.22 1.46 -14.53
C THR A 149 26.66 0.74 -15.74
N ILE A 150 26.56 1.46 -16.85
CA ILE A 150 26.17 0.90 -18.14
C ILE A 150 27.45 0.55 -18.88
N LYS A 151 27.53 -0.71 -19.33
CA LYS A 151 28.56 -1.12 -20.29
C LYS A 151 28.09 -0.72 -21.67
N ASP A 152 28.77 0.22 -22.30
CA ASP A 152 28.54 0.53 -23.69
C ASP A 152 28.92 -0.69 -24.55
N ARG A 153 27.97 -1.17 -25.34
CA ARG A 153 28.17 -2.33 -26.21
C ARG A 153 29.08 -2.00 -27.40
N LEU A 154 29.20 -0.73 -27.78
CA LEU A 154 29.99 -0.29 -28.93
C LEU A 154 31.42 0.02 -28.55
N SER A 155 31.62 0.85 -27.52
CA SER A 155 32.96 1.29 -27.10
C SER A 155 33.62 0.32 -26.11
N GLY A 156 32.86 -0.58 -25.48
CA GLY A 156 33.32 -1.45 -24.40
C GLY A 156 33.55 -0.71 -23.07
N ASP A 157 33.41 0.61 -23.06
CA ASP A 157 33.59 1.46 -21.90
C ASP A 157 32.44 1.33 -20.90
N THR A 158 32.79 1.46 -19.63
CA THR A 158 31.83 1.44 -18.52
C THR A 158 31.52 2.87 -18.13
N VAL A 159 30.34 3.36 -18.49
CA VAL A 159 29.87 4.72 -18.23
C VAL A 159 28.95 4.72 -17.02
N ARG A 160 29.01 5.79 -16.22
CA ARG A 160 28.10 6.01 -15.09
C ARG A 160 26.88 6.80 -15.57
N ASP A 161 25.70 6.49 -15.02
CA ASP A 161 24.46 7.18 -15.41
C ASP A 161 24.45 8.66 -15.03
N MET A 162 25.02 8.99 -13.86
CA MET A 162 25.07 10.36 -13.35
C MET A 162 26.50 10.91 -13.34
N PHE A 163 26.69 12.10 -13.91
CA PHE A 163 27.97 12.80 -14.02
C PHE A 163 28.38 13.48 -12.71
N ASP A 164 29.67 13.82 -12.59
CA ASP A 164 30.23 14.43 -11.37
C ASP A 164 29.54 15.76 -11.00
N HIS A 165 29.25 16.61 -11.99
CA HIS A 165 28.54 17.88 -11.77
C HIS A 165 27.08 17.69 -11.32
N GLU A 166 26.44 16.57 -11.66
CA GLU A 166 25.08 16.24 -11.22
C GLU A 166 25.11 15.69 -9.79
N ARG A 167 26.11 14.86 -9.48
CA ARG A 167 26.39 14.28 -8.15
C ARG A 167 26.60 15.35 -7.11
N ASP A 168 27.24 16.45 -7.49
CA ASP A 168 27.44 17.61 -6.63
C ASP A 168 26.12 18.08 -6.00
N ALA A 169 24.96 17.95 -6.66
CA ALA A 169 23.68 18.39 -6.08
C ALA A 169 23.26 17.64 -4.80
N TYR A 170 23.85 16.48 -4.53
CA TYR A 170 23.48 15.60 -3.42
C TYR A 170 24.55 15.61 -2.31
N PRO A 171 24.22 15.13 -1.09
CA PRO A 171 25.21 14.96 -0.03
C PRO A 171 26.36 14.04 -0.45
N LEU A 172 27.57 14.32 0.05
CA LEU A 172 28.77 13.54 -0.27
C LEU A 172 28.62 12.03 -0.02
N GLU A 173 29.43 11.28 -0.76
CA GLU A 173 29.55 9.83 -0.68
C GLU A 173 29.93 9.40 0.75
N GLY A 174 29.14 8.49 1.34
CA GLY A 174 29.24 8.07 2.75
C GLY A 174 28.05 8.48 3.62
N SER A 175 27.17 9.35 3.15
CA SER A 175 25.85 9.54 3.79
C SER A 175 24.99 8.29 3.59
N HIS A 176 24.27 7.87 4.63
CA HIS A 176 23.29 6.79 4.52
C HIS A 176 22.25 7.07 3.41
N ARG A 177 21.98 8.35 3.10
CA ARG A 177 21.07 8.79 2.04
C ARG A 177 21.57 8.55 0.62
N THR A 178 22.88 8.47 0.39
CA THR A 178 23.51 8.23 -0.93
C THR A 178 24.17 6.85 -1.03
N SER A 179 23.90 5.98 -0.04
CA SER A 179 24.38 4.60 -0.04
C SER A 179 23.87 3.79 -1.23
N ASN A 180 24.56 2.71 -1.56
CA ASN A 180 24.20 1.76 -2.62
C ASN A 180 22.86 1.04 -2.39
N VAL A 181 22.32 1.04 -1.18
CA VAL A 181 21.00 0.46 -0.86
C VAL A 181 19.90 1.53 -0.70
N SER A 182 20.23 2.81 -0.95
CA SER A 182 19.33 3.92 -0.72
C SER A 182 18.17 3.98 -1.71
N ASN A 183 16.97 4.18 -1.18
CA ASN A 183 15.76 4.56 -1.90
C ASN A 183 15.54 6.08 -1.96
N GLY A 184 16.50 6.88 -1.50
CA GLY A 184 16.43 8.34 -1.52
C GLY A 184 16.26 8.91 -2.92
N TRP A 185 15.55 10.03 -3.01
CA TRP A 185 15.20 10.74 -4.25
C TRP A 185 14.57 9.81 -5.30
N GLY A 186 13.94 8.72 -4.85
CA GLY A 186 13.36 7.72 -5.71
C GLY A 186 12.12 8.25 -6.41
N ARG A 187 12.01 7.97 -7.70
CA ARG A 187 10.79 8.17 -8.48
C ARG A 187 9.86 6.97 -8.32
N VAL A 188 8.57 7.24 -8.20
CA VAL A 188 7.54 6.21 -8.26
C VAL A 188 7.52 5.61 -9.67
N HIS A 189 7.15 4.33 -9.79
CA HIS A 189 6.94 3.71 -11.08
C HIS A 189 5.48 3.87 -11.50
N PRO A 190 5.15 4.39 -12.70
CA PRO A 190 3.77 4.69 -13.09
C PRO A 190 2.89 3.44 -13.12
N LEU A 191 3.39 2.33 -13.66
CA LEU A 191 2.69 1.04 -13.67
C LEU A 191 2.84 0.24 -12.36
N GLY A 192 3.47 0.83 -11.34
CA GLY A 192 3.68 0.20 -10.03
C GLY A 192 2.68 0.69 -8.99
N LEU A 193 2.88 0.29 -7.75
CA LEU A 193 2.18 0.85 -6.60
C LEU A 193 2.96 2.05 -6.04
N PHE A 194 2.26 2.99 -5.41
CA PHE A 194 2.90 3.96 -4.53
C PHE A 194 3.60 3.24 -3.38
N HIS A 195 4.78 3.73 -2.99
CA HIS A 195 5.42 3.24 -1.78
C HIS A 195 4.62 3.65 -0.53
N THR A 196 4.93 3.07 0.62
CA THR A 196 4.25 3.39 1.88
C THR A 196 4.34 4.89 2.15
N VAL A 197 3.19 5.56 2.16
CA VAL A 197 3.08 6.97 2.49
C VAL A 197 3.26 7.11 3.99
N THR A 198 4.28 7.87 4.36
CA THR A 198 4.57 8.26 5.74
C THR A 198 3.89 9.56 6.13
N THR A 199 3.93 9.90 7.42
CA THR A 199 3.40 11.16 7.98
C THR A 199 4.10 12.42 7.48
N VAL A 200 5.28 12.30 6.89
CA VAL A 200 6.03 13.41 6.28
C VAL A 200 6.52 12.99 4.90
N CYS A 201 6.54 13.93 3.94
CA CYS A 201 7.12 13.72 2.62
C CYS A 201 8.66 13.74 2.67
N SER A 202 9.25 12.67 3.19
CA SER A 202 10.70 12.50 3.30
C SER A 202 11.29 11.88 2.03
N TRP A 203 11.17 12.58 0.91
CA TRP A 203 11.64 12.11 -0.41
C TRP A 203 13.18 11.91 -0.48
N THR A 204 13.96 12.48 0.44
CA THR A 204 15.42 12.26 0.56
C THR A 204 15.80 11.06 1.42
N ASP A 205 14.83 10.37 2.03
CA ASP A 205 15.09 9.30 3.00
C ASP A 205 15.59 8.02 2.33
N ALA A 206 16.60 7.39 2.92
CA ALA A 206 17.25 6.21 2.33
C ALA A 206 16.38 4.96 2.33
N ARG A 207 15.37 4.86 3.20
CA ARG A 207 14.50 3.69 3.30
C ARG A 207 13.24 3.87 2.46
N ILE A 208 12.59 5.02 2.61
CA ILE A 208 11.22 5.26 2.13
C ILE A 208 11.19 6.17 0.89
N GLY A 209 12.28 6.89 0.58
CA GLY A 209 12.34 8.06 -0.33
C GLY A 209 11.89 7.93 -1.78
N ARG A 210 11.21 6.83 -2.17
CA ARG A 210 10.46 6.69 -3.42
C ARG A 210 9.14 7.47 -3.39
N LEU A 211 9.25 8.79 -3.22
CA LEU A 211 8.14 9.75 -3.10
C LEU A 211 8.22 10.86 -4.15
N SER A 212 8.98 10.67 -5.24
CA SER A 212 9.05 11.61 -6.36
C SER A 212 8.12 11.20 -7.49
N HIS A 213 7.53 12.17 -8.19
CA HIS A 213 6.69 11.90 -9.37
C HIS A 213 7.53 11.21 -10.46
N TRP A 214 6.92 10.31 -11.23
CA TRP A 214 7.63 9.53 -12.27
C TRP A 214 8.15 10.41 -13.40
N ASP A 215 7.46 11.51 -13.72
CA ASP A 215 7.78 12.34 -14.88
C ASP A 215 8.10 13.80 -14.52
N GLN A 216 7.57 14.29 -13.41
CA GLN A 216 7.66 15.70 -13.03
C GLN A 216 8.83 15.84 -12.03
N PRO A 217 9.65 16.90 -12.10
CA PRO A 217 10.81 17.08 -11.22
C PRO A 217 10.39 17.61 -9.84
N ARG A 218 9.51 16.86 -9.16
CA ARG A 218 8.97 17.20 -7.84
C ARG A 218 8.62 15.95 -7.02
N PRO A 219 8.51 16.07 -5.69
CA PRO A 219 7.83 15.10 -4.85
C PRO A 219 6.34 14.96 -5.21
N LEU A 220 5.71 13.92 -4.67
CA LEU A 220 4.27 13.77 -4.73
C LEU A 220 3.56 14.93 -3.99
N THR A 221 2.37 15.25 -4.47
CA THR A 221 1.44 16.21 -3.88
C THR A 221 0.53 15.55 -2.85
N VAL A 222 -0.17 16.37 -2.06
CA VAL A 222 -1.20 15.88 -1.13
C VAL A 222 -2.32 15.15 -1.88
N MET A 223 -2.79 15.63 -3.05
CA MET A 223 -3.81 14.91 -3.85
C MET A 223 -3.37 13.52 -4.31
N GLU A 224 -2.15 13.37 -4.83
CA GLU A 224 -1.67 12.07 -5.32
C GLU A 224 -1.63 11.04 -4.18
N VAL A 225 -1.17 11.49 -3.01
CA VAL A 225 -1.06 10.67 -1.80
C VAL A 225 -2.43 10.38 -1.17
N ARG A 226 -3.34 11.35 -1.20
CA ARG A 226 -4.74 11.21 -0.80
C ARG A 226 -5.43 10.09 -1.60
N ARG A 227 -5.26 10.09 -2.93
CA ARG A 227 -5.78 9.02 -3.79
C ARG A 227 -5.08 7.69 -3.57
N ALA A 228 -3.80 7.71 -3.21
CA ALA A 228 -3.08 6.49 -2.82
C ALA A 228 -3.70 5.81 -1.59
N GLN A 229 -4.26 6.57 -0.64
CA GLN A 229 -5.04 6.06 0.49
C GLN A 229 -6.53 5.81 0.18
N GLY A 230 -6.99 6.11 -1.03
CA GLY A 230 -8.40 5.98 -1.41
C GLY A 230 -9.35 6.97 -0.77
N ILE A 231 -8.85 8.10 -0.27
CA ILE A 231 -9.71 9.14 0.31
C ILE A 231 -10.47 9.85 -0.85
N PRO A 232 -11.82 9.83 -0.87
CA PRO A 232 -12.61 10.39 -1.98
C PRO A 232 -12.37 11.89 -2.13
N ASP A 233 -12.17 12.40 -3.35
CA ASP A 233 -11.78 13.80 -3.63
C ASP A 233 -12.70 14.90 -3.04
N HIS A 234 -13.95 14.59 -2.73
CA HIS A 234 -14.91 15.53 -2.13
C HIS A 234 -14.77 15.69 -0.60
N GLU A 235 -14.02 14.80 0.07
CA GLU A 235 -13.78 14.90 1.51
C GLU A 235 -12.84 16.09 1.82
N VAL A 236 -13.12 16.89 2.85
CA VAL A 236 -12.29 18.08 3.13
C VAL A 236 -11.16 17.71 4.07
N LEU A 237 -9.91 17.95 3.66
CA LEU A 237 -8.73 17.81 4.53
C LEU A 237 -8.46 19.15 5.23
N LEU A 238 -8.65 19.21 6.55
CA LEU A 238 -8.45 20.44 7.33
C LEU A 238 -6.98 20.66 7.71
N GLY A 239 -6.63 21.90 8.05
CA GLY A 239 -5.30 22.26 8.54
C GLY A 239 -4.31 22.68 7.44
N SER A 240 -3.07 22.89 7.86
CA SER A 240 -1.95 23.25 6.99
C SER A 240 -1.57 22.09 6.05
N VAL A 241 -0.87 22.37 4.96
CA VAL A 241 -0.47 21.35 3.96
C VAL A 241 0.32 20.20 4.59
N LYS A 242 1.12 20.51 5.61
CA LYS A 242 1.90 19.51 6.36
C LYS A 242 0.98 18.61 7.18
N GLU A 243 0.02 19.18 7.92
CA GLU A 243 -0.95 18.43 8.71
C GLU A 243 -1.87 17.58 7.82
N GLN A 244 -2.27 18.11 6.66
CA GLN A 244 -3.02 17.33 5.66
C GLN A 244 -2.23 16.08 5.23
N TRP A 245 -0.95 16.22 4.91
CA TRP A 245 -0.12 15.06 4.57
C TRP A 245 -0.02 14.07 5.73
N GLU A 246 0.17 14.56 6.95
CA GLU A 246 0.27 13.74 8.15
C GLU A 246 -1.01 12.94 8.41
N MET A 247 -2.18 13.58 8.28
CA MET A 247 -3.47 12.90 8.38
C MET A 247 -3.62 11.78 7.35
N VAL A 248 -3.27 12.06 6.08
CA VAL A 248 -3.32 11.04 5.03
C VAL A 248 -2.32 9.91 5.28
N GLY A 249 -1.10 10.22 5.76
CA GLY A 249 -0.09 9.21 6.10
C GLY A 249 -0.51 8.30 7.26
N ASN A 250 -1.19 8.84 8.26
CA ASN A 250 -1.68 8.08 9.41
C ASN A 250 -2.94 7.26 9.11
N ALA A 251 -3.75 7.70 8.14
CA ALA A 251 -5.01 7.06 7.78
C ALA A 251 -4.84 5.58 7.37
N VAL A 252 -5.90 4.80 7.61
CA VAL A 252 -6.07 3.48 7.01
C VAL A 252 -6.65 3.68 5.61
N ALA A 253 -6.13 2.96 4.62
CA ALA A 253 -6.64 3.05 3.26
C ALA A 253 -8.15 2.74 3.24
N ARG A 254 -8.94 3.59 2.57
CA ARG A 254 -10.40 3.50 2.61
C ARG A 254 -10.92 2.17 2.07
N GLN A 255 -10.30 1.64 1.02
CA GLN A 255 -10.75 0.40 0.37
C GLN A 255 -10.69 -0.80 1.32
N ILE A 256 -9.59 -0.94 2.08
CA ILE A 256 -9.49 -2.02 3.06
C ILE A 256 -10.40 -1.75 4.27
N ALA A 257 -10.54 -0.50 4.71
CA ALA A 257 -11.45 -0.15 5.80
C ALA A 257 -12.91 -0.54 5.46
N VAL A 258 -13.35 -0.30 4.21
CA VAL A 258 -14.68 -0.72 3.72
C VAL A 258 -14.80 -2.24 3.72
N ALA A 259 -13.78 -2.98 3.25
CA ALA A 259 -13.81 -4.44 3.24
C ALA A 259 -13.91 -5.04 4.66
N LEU A 260 -13.15 -4.50 5.62
CA LEU A 260 -13.22 -4.88 7.03
C LEU A 260 -14.59 -4.53 7.63
N GLY A 261 -15.16 -3.37 7.28
CA GLY A 261 -16.49 -2.95 7.74
C GLY A 261 -17.61 -3.85 7.21
N LEU A 262 -17.50 -4.32 5.97
CA LEU A 262 -18.45 -5.30 5.40
C LEU A 262 -18.33 -6.66 6.07
N ALA A 263 -17.12 -7.11 6.39
CA ALA A 263 -16.90 -8.33 7.15
C ALA A 263 -17.50 -8.25 8.56
N LEU A 264 -17.27 -7.13 9.25
CA LEU A 264 -17.87 -6.85 10.56
C LEU A 264 -19.40 -6.84 10.48
N ARG A 265 -19.97 -6.16 9.49
CA ARG A 265 -21.43 -6.13 9.27
C ARG A 265 -22.01 -7.52 9.07
N LYS A 266 -21.31 -8.39 8.33
CA LYS A 266 -21.77 -9.77 8.10
C LYS A 266 -21.82 -10.57 9.40
N ALA A 267 -20.75 -10.53 10.21
CA ALA A 267 -20.72 -11.23 11.49
C ALA A 267 -21.74 -10.69 12.49
N TRP A 268 -21.95 -9.37 12.50
CA TRP A 268 -23.00 -8.77 13.32
C TRP A 268 -24.40 -9.26 12.93
N ILE A 269 -24.67 -9.36 11.62
CA ILE A 269 -25.94 -9.87 11.12
C ILE A 269 -26.08 -11.37 11.37
N GLY A 270 -25.02 -12.16 11.18
CA GLY A 270 -25.01 -13.60 11.46
C GLY A 270 -25.39 -13.89 12.91
N THR A 271 -24.81 -13.12 13.84
CA THR A 271 -25.16 -13.20 15.27
C THR A 271 -26.67 -13.00 15.52
N LEU A 272 -27.33 -12.07 14.82
CA LEU A 272 -28.76 -11.80 15.03
C LEU A 272 -29.67 -12.94 14.56
N TYR A 273 -29.27 -13.67 13.51
CA TYR A 273 -30.09 -14.70 12.88
C TYR A 273 -29.74 -16.13 13.33
N GLU A 274 -28.52 -16.38 13.82
CA GLU A 274 -28.17 -17.66 14.46
C GLU A 274 -29.01 -17.89 15.72
N ASP A 275 -29.39 -16.85 16.47
CA ASP A 275 -30.32 -16.95 17.59
C ASP A 275 -31.73 -17.37 17.14
N GLU A 276 -32.19 -16.92 15.95
CA GLU A 276 -33.51 -17.27 15.40
C GLU A 276 -33.52 -18.66 14.75
N GLU A 277 -32.47 -19.05 14.02
CA GLU A 277 -32.34 -20.40 13.44
C GLU A 277 -32.07 -21.45 14.53
N ALA A 278 -31.28 -21.14 15.56
CA ALA A 278 -31.11 -22.03 16.71
C ALA A 278 -32.41 -22.19 17.50
N ALA A 279 -33.18 -21.11 17.70
CA ALA A 279 -34.50 -21.19 18.33
C ALA A 279 -35.52 -21.93 17.45
N ALA A 280 -35.51 -21.74 16.13
CA ALA A 280 -36.40 -22.45 15.21
C ALA A 280 -36.04 -23.94 15.11
N THR A 281 -34.74 -24.27 15.13
CA THR A 281 -34.25 -25.66 15.12
C THR A 281 -34.55 -26.35 16.46
N SER A 282 -34.38 -25.67 17.59
CA SER A 282 -34.73 -26.23 18.90
C SER A 282 -36.25 -26.41 19.07
N MET A 283 -37.06 -25.49 18.56
CA MET A 283 -38.53 -25.65 18.53
C MET A 283 -38.98 -26.77 17.58
N ALA A 284 -38.29 -26.97 16.46
CA ALA A 284 -38.57 -28.07 15.52
C ALA A 284 -38.14 -29.43 16.10
N GLU A 285 -37.02 -29.48 16.82
CA GLU A 285 -36.55 -30.68 17.54
C GLU A 285 -37.46 -31.03 18.73
N GLU A 286 -37.94 -30.04 19.50
CA GLU A 286 -38.95 -30.24 20.55
C GLU A 286 -40.28 -30.74 19.97
N GLN A 287 -40.76 -30.15 18.87
CA GLN A 287 -41.97 -30.62 18.18
C GLN A 287 -41.80 -31.99 17.54
N ALA A 288 -40.60 -32.36 17.06
CA ALA A 288 -40.32 -33.70 16.55
C ALA A 288 -40.27 -34.75 17.69
N ALA A 289 -39.76 -34.36 18.87
CA ALA A 289 -39.76 -35.20 20.07
C ALA A 289 -41.18 -35.40 20.64
N GLU A 290 -42.05 -34.38 20.60
CA GLU A 290 -43.45 -34.48 21.02
C GLU A 290 -44.31 -35.29 20.04
N ASN A 291 -44.01 -35.22 18.74
CA ASN A 291 -44.72 -35.97 17.68
C ASN A 291 -44.16 -37.38 17.42
N GLY A 292 -43.16 -37.82 18.18
CA GLY A 292 -42.65 -39.19 18.16
C GLY A 292 -41.94 -39.62 16.87
N PHE A 293 -41.39 -38.69 16.09
CA PHE A 293 -40.67 -39.01 14.85
C PHE A 293 -39.16 -38.92 15.08
N ALA A 294 -38.46 -40.04 14.98
CA ALA A 294 -37.00 -40.08 15.11
C ALA A 294 -36.31 -39.35 13.93
N PRO A 295 -35.22 -38.60 14.16
CA PRO A 295 -34.52 -37.90 13.08
C PRO A 295 -33.84 -38.93 12.17
N THR A 296 -34.28 -38.99 10.91
CA THR A 296 -33.59 -39.73 9.85
C THR A 296 -32.26 -39.04 9.53
N GLU A 297 -31.17 -39.80 9.52
CA GLU A 297 -29.81 -39.33 9.18
C GLU A 297 -29.79 -38.46 7.91
N PRO A 298 -28.98 -37.38 7.86
CA PRO A 298 -28.82 -36.61 6.64
C PRO A 298 -28.10 -37.44 5.56
N PRO A 299 -28.43 -37.28 4.28
CA PRO A 299 -27.83 -38.09 3.22
C PRO A 299 -26.35 -37.77 3.07
N VAL A 300 -25.53 -38.82 3.10
CA VAL A 300 -24.10 -38.80 2.78
C VAL A 300 -23.94 -38.37 1.31
N VAL A 301 -23.51 -37.12 1.09
CA VAL A 301 -23.07 -36.67 -0.23
C VAL A 301 -21.62 -37.11 -0.41
N ASN A 302 -21.44 -38.36 -0.86
CA ASN A 302 -20.18 -38.79 -1.46
C ASN A 302 -20.05 -38.14 -2.84
N GLY A 303 -19.03 -37.30 -3.01
CA GLY A 303 -18.76 -36.57 -4.24
C GLY A 303 -17.27 -36.36 -4.50
N ASP A 304 -16.43 -37.33 -4.14
CA ASP A 304 -15.11 -37.47 -4.75
C ASP A 304 -15.30 -38.07 -6.15
N MET A 305 -15.10 -37.25 -7.18
CA MET A 305 -14.91 -37.74 -8.53
C MET A 305 -13.76 -36.99 -9.19
N HIS A 306 -12.55 -37.48 -8.91
CA HIS A 306 -11.39 -37.32 -9.77
C HIS A 306 -11.75 -37.76 -11.19
N MET A 307 -11.89 -36.82 -12.11
CA MET A 307 -11.80 -37.09 -13.55
C MET A 307 -10.37 -36.88 -13.99
N ALA A 308 -9.59 -37.96 -13.94
CA ALA A 308 -8.43 -38.11 -14.83
C ALA A 308 -8.99 -38.43 -16.22
N MET A 309 -8.67 -37.57 -17.20
CA MET A 309 -8.82 -37.89 -18.62
C MET A 309 -7.42 -37.91 -19.22
N ASP A 310 -6.84 -39.11 -19.25
CA ASP A 310 -5.86 -39.51 -20.26
C ASP A 310 -6.64 -40.22 -21.36
N LEU A 311 -6.55 -39.72 -22.60
CA LEU A 311 -6.74 -40.48 -23.83
C LEU A 311 -5.91 -39.81 -24.94
N ASP A 312 -4.91 -40.57 -25.39
CA ASP A 312 -4.18 -40.60 -26.68
C ASP A 312 -3.60 -39.31 -27.31
#